data_AF-A0A837G4C1-F1
#
_entry.id   AF-A0A837G4C1-F1
#
_cell.length_a   1.000
_cell.length_b   1.000
_cell.length_c   1.000
_cell.angle_alpha   90.00
_cell.angle_beta   90.00
_cell.angle_gamma   90.00
#
_symmetry.space_group_name_H-M   'P 1'
#
loop_
_entity.id
_entity.type
_entity.pdbx_description
1 polymer ?
#
loop_
_entity_poly.entity_id
_entity_poly.type
_entity_poly.pdbx_seq_one_letter_code
_entity_poly.pdbx_strand_id
1 'polypeptide(L)'
;MKKRLLPIPLILLIPILLLIVVTIAGLYRFSLSDEEIMAKFPNQAASSDAVMQSVFGLSTTNPWTVKVPESQAYTFMEELNPTKGLASGTYEDGEERGVVTVDTSKLLQITPTMFASIMTVSNQGSGVFYYLATFHYDDFRKRMISKEAQFLGDRIVVDALEKQQHNISVSIKQRDADQPMSQEPTISTTILFELTGQDSLERVE
;
A
#
# COMPACT_ATOMS: atom_id res chain seq x y z
N MET A 1 4.38 -77.60 -12.77
CA MET A 1 4.45 -76.24 -12.17
C MET A 1 3.76 -76.26 -10.81
N LYS A 2 4.51 -76.08 -9.70
CA LYS A 2 3.98 -76.13 -8.32
C LYS A 2 3.10 -74.90 -8.06
N LYS A 3 1.78 -75.07 -7.97
CA LYS A 3 0.87 -74.02 -7.46
C LYS A 3 1.01 -73.99 -5.94
N ARG A 4 1.70 -72.97 -5.41
CA ARG A 4 1.77 -72.70 -3.97
C ARG A 4 0.38 -72.21 -3.53
N LEU A 5 -0.45 -73.10 -3.02
CA LEU A 5 -1.68 -72.76 -2.31
C LEU A 5 -1.25 -71.96 -1.06
N LEU A 6 -1.57 -70.67 -1.03
CA LEU A 6 -1.40 -69.88 0.19
C LEU A 6 -2.21 -70.58 1.29
N PRO A 7 -1.60 -70.91 2.45
CA PRO A 7 -2.33 -71.56 3.51
C PRO A 7 -3.46 -70.60 3.92
N ILE A 8 -4.70 -71.09 3.86
CA ILE A 8 -5.94 -70.39 4.20
C ILE A 8 -5.83 -69.50 5.48
N PRO A 9 -5.07 -69.86 6.55
CA PRO A 9 -4.84 -68.94 7.67
C PRO A 9 -4.13 -67.62 7.33
N LEU A 10 -3.29 -67.57 6.29
CA LEU A 10 -2.50 -66.39 5.93
C LEU A 10 -3.33 -65.35 5.14
N ILE A 11 -4.27 -65.80 4.29
CA ILE A 11 -5.18 -64.92 3.54
C ILE A 11 -6.15 -64.19 4.48
N LEU A 12 -6.60 -64.85 5.55
CA LEU A 12 -7.45 -64.24 6.58
C LEU A 12 -6.69 -63.22 7.45
N LEU A 13 -5.36 -63.29 7.51
CA LEU A 13 -4.53 -62.43 8.36
C LEU A 13 -4.32 -61.04 7.74
N ILE A 14 -4.27 -60.95 6.41
CA ILE A 14 -4.13 -59.69 5.65
C ILE A 14 -5.24 -58.68 5.98
N PRO A 15 -6.54 -59.01 5.89
CA PRO A 15 -7.61 -58.04 6.18
C PRO A 15 -7.64 -57.65 7.66
N ILE A 16 -7.28 -58.56 8.57
CA ILE A 16 -7.20 -58.27 10.01
C ILE A 16 -6.08 -57.27 10.29
N LEU A 17 -4.90 -57.47 9.70
CA LEU A 17 -3.78 -56.56 9.82
C LEU A 17 -4.12 -55.17 9.27
N LEU A 18 -4.78 -55.12 8.09
CA LEU A 18 -5.25 -53.87 7.50
C LEU A 18 -6.25 -53.14 8.40
N LEU A 19 -7.18 -53.87 9.01
CA LEU A 19 -8.17 -53.30 9.92
C LEU A 19 -7.51 -52.70 11.17
N ILE A 20 -6.50 -53.36 11.72
CA ILE A 20 -5.70 -52.86 12.86
C ILE A 20 -4.98 -51.56 12.46
N VAL A 21 -4.35 -51.50 11.29
CA VAL A 21 -3.64 -50.30 10.83
C VAL A 21 -4.60 -49.12 10.66
N VAL A 22 -5.78 -49.35 10.07
CA VAL A 22 -6.80 -48.31 9.88
C VAL A 22 -7.37 -47.84 11.22
N THR A 23 -7.58 -48.74 12.19
CA THR A 23 -8.06 -48.35 13.52
C THR A 23 -7.02 -47.54 14.28
N ILE A 24 -5.74 -47.91 14.23
CA ILE A 24 -4.66 -47.12 14.84
C ILE A 24 -4.56 -45.73 14.19
N ALA A 25 -4.61 -45.65 12.86
CA ALA A 25 -4.58 -44.38 12.14
C ALA A 25 -5.80 -43.50 12.47
N GLY A 26 -6.98 -44.11 12.60
CA GLY A 26 -8.20 -43.45 13.05
C GLY A 26 -8.06 -42.91 14.47
N LEU A 27 -7.62 -43.75 15.43
CA LEU A 27 -7.38 -43.33 16.81
C LEU A 27 -6.36 -42.19 16.91
N TYR A 28 -5.28 -42.24 16.13
CA TYR A 28 -4.30 -41.14 16.08
C TYR A 28 -4.94 -39.84 15.56
N ARG A 29 -5.71 -39.92 14.47
CA ARG A 29 -6.43 -38.77 13.90
C ARG A 29 -7.49 -38.21 14.85
N PHE A 30 -8.18 -39.06 15.61
CA PHE A 30 -9.20 -38.65 16.58
C PHE A 30 -8.62 -38.26 17.96
N SER A 31 -7.36 -38.60 18.24
CA SER A 31 -6.66 -38.21 19.47
C SER A 31 -5.97 -36.84 19.38
N LEU A 32 -5.72 -36.35 18.16
CA LEU A 32 -5.27 -34.98 17.93
C LEU A 32 -6.40 -34.04 18.35
N SER A 33 -6.17 -33.25 19.40
CA SER A 33 -7.10 -32.18 19.78
C SER A 33 -7.12 -31.10 18.70
N ASP A 34 -8.25 -30.42 18.53
CA ASP A 34 -8.36 -29.28 17.61
C ASP A 34 -7.28 -28.22 17.87
N GLU A 35 -6.77 -28.13 19.11
CA GLU A 35 -5.68 -27.25 19.52
C GLU A 35 -4.33 -27.60 18.87
N GLU A 36 -3.97 -28.88 18.74
CA GLU A 36 -2.76 -29.30 18.02
C GLU A 36 -2.88 -29.12 16.51
N ILE A 37 -4.10 -29.17 15.97
CA ILE A 37 -4.39 -28.86 14.57
C ILE A 37 -4.26 -27.35 14.33
N MET A 38 -4.83 -26.52 15.21
CA MET A 38 -4.69 -25.05 15.16
C MET A 38 -3.25 -24.59 15.40
N ALA A 39 -2.46 -25.32 16.18
CA ALA A 39 -1.03 -25.04 16.35
C ALA A 39 -0.20 -25.36 15.09
N LYS A 40 -0.63 -26.34 14.28
CA LYS A 40 0.02 -26.72 13.01
C LYS A 40 -0.38 -25.84 11.82
N PHE A 41 -1.52 -25.18 11.93
CA PHE A 41 -1.96 -24.13 11.03
C PHE A 41 -2.14 -22.86 11.86
N PRO A 42 -1.04 -22.21 12.31
CA PRO A 42 -1.19 -20.89 12.89
C PRO A 42 -1.97 -20.10 11.85
N ASN A 43 -3.17 -19.63 12.21
CA ASN A 43 -3.84 -18.61 11.45
C ASN A 43 -2.75 -17.57 11.20
N GLN A 44 -2.24 -17.46 9.98
CA GLN A 44 -1.47 -16.31 9.58
C GLN A 44 -2.52 -15.20 9.65
N ALA A 45 -2.70 -14.65 10.85
CA ALA A 45 -3.51 -13.48 11.09
C ALA A 45 -3.00 -12.51 10.05
N ALA A 46 -3.86 -12.18 9.09
CA ALA A 46 -3.44 -11.46 7.90
C ALA A 46 -2.72 -10.20 8.39
N SER A 47 -1.40 -10.17 8.18
CA SER A 47 -0.55 -9.16 8.81
C SER A 47 -0.99 -7.81 8.26
N SER A 48 -1.28 -6.88 9.16
CA SER A 48 -1.61 -5.52 8.74
C SER A 48 -0.46 -4.97 7.89
N ASP A 49 -0.82 -4.24 6.85
CA ASP A 49 0.11 -3.47 6.04
C ASP A 49 0.83 -2.45 6.95
N ALA A 50 2.16 -2.47 6.91
CA ALA A 50 2.99 -1.71 7.82
C ALA A 50 2.93 -0.21 7.52
N VAL A 51 2.79 0.18 6.24
CA VAL A 51 2.70 1.58 5.81
C VAL A 51 1.36 2.15 6.26
N MET A 52 0.27 1.43 6.01
CA MET A 52 -1.09 1.81 6.44
C MET A 52 -1.18 2.01 7.96
N GLN A 53 -0.62 1.07 8.72
CA GLN A 53 -0.62 1.15 10.18
C GLN A 53 0.25 2.31 10.70
N SER A 54 1.40 2.55 10.06
CA SER A 54 2.36 3.58 10.53
C SER A 54 1.93 5.00 10.14
N VAL A 55 1.37 5.18 8.95
CA VAL A 55 1.00 6.51 8.40
C VAL A 55 -0.39 6.93 8.83
N PHE A 56 -1.36 6.01 8.78
CA PHE A 56 -2.77 6.32 9.03
C PHE A 56 -3.32 5.71 10.33
N GLY A 57 -2.55 4.85 11.01
CA GLY A 57 -3.04 4.13 12.20
C GLY A 57 -4.08 3.04 11.87
N LEU A 58 -4.20 2.65 10.60
CA LEU A 58 -5.26 1.76 10.12
C LEU A 58 -4.76 0.31 10.04
N SER A 59 -5.41 -0.58 10.78
CA SER A 59 -5.15 -2.03 10.72
C SER A 59 -5.90 -2.65 9.54
N THR A 60 -5.23 -2.74 8.38
CA THR A 60 -5.77 -3.35 7.16
C THR A 60 -4.69 -4.11 6.42
N THR A 61 -5.08 -5.15 5.68
CA THR A 61 -4.18 -5.93 4.83
C THR A 61 -4.03 -5.32 3.44
N ASN A 62 -4.87 -4.34 3.09
CA ASN A 62 -4.84 -3.71 1.78
C ASN A 62 -3.81 -2.57 1.78
N PRO A 63 -2.86 -2.56 0.83
CA PRO A 63 -1.85 -1.53 0.77
C PRO A 63 -2.44 -0.17 0.35
N TRP A 64 -1.72 0.89 0.66
CA TRP A 64 -2.04 2.22 0.17
C TRP A 64 -1.79 2.28 -1.35
N THR A 65 -2.88 2.44 -2.11
CA THR A 65 -2.85 2.48 -3.56
C THR A 65 -2.79 3.92 -4.06
N VAL A 66 -1.83 4.21 -4.93
CA VAL A 66 -1.63 5.54 -5.52
C VAL A 66 -1.64 5.43 -7.04
N LYS A 67 -2.46 6.25 -7.70
CA LYS A 67 -2.47 6.44 -9.14
C LYS A 67 -1.34 7.38 -9.51
N VAL A 68 -0.55 7.01 -10.50
CA VAL A 68 0.51 7.87 -11.03
C VAL A 68 -0.15 9.00 -11.86
N PRO A 69 0.08 10.29 -11.54
CA PRO A 69 -0.40 11.41 -12.35
C PRO A 69 0.03 11.30 -13.81
N GLU A 70 -0.80 11.79 -14.73
CA GLU A 70 -0.55 11.77 -16.18
C GLU A 70 -0.30 10.38 -16.80
N SER A 71 -0.54 9.31 -16.05
CA SER A 71 -0.32 7.91 -16.45
C SER A 71 -1.56 7.05 -16.13
N GLN A 72 -1.62 5.86 -16.72
CA GLN A 72 -2.63 4.85 -16.38
C GLN A 72 -2.14 3.87 -15.29
N ALA A 73 -0.89 4.01 -14.84
CA ALA A 73 -0.30 3.15 -13.85
C ALA A 73 -0.80 3.44 -12.42
N TYR A 74 -0.77 2.40 -11.61
CA TYR A 74 -0.98 2.45 -10.17
C TYR A 74 0.22 1.80 -9.49
N THR A 75 0.55 2.30 -8.30
CA THR A 75 1.60 1.76 -7.45
C THR A 75 1.10 1.62 -6.02
N PHE A 76 1.73 0.74 -5.26
CA PHE A 76 1.51 0.59 -3.84
C PHE A 76 2.64 1.28 -3.08
N MET A 77 2.30 1.97 -1.98
CA MET A 77 3.34 2.48 -1.09
C MET A 77 3.87 1.32 -0.25
N GLU A 78 5.06 0.84 -0.64
CA GLU A 78 5.68 -0.36 -0.07
C GLU A 78 6.78 -0.01 0.93
N GLU A 79 7.50 1.09 0.67
CA GLU A 79 8.61 1.53 1.50
C GLU A 79 8.21 2.73 2.34
N LEU A 80 8.60 2.71 3.62
CA LEU A 80 8.46 3.85 4.53
C LEU A 80 9.84 4.25 5.04
N ASN A 81 10.19 5.52 4.83
CA ASN A 81 11.34 6.15 5.43
C ASN A 81 10.88 7.07 6.57
N PRO A 82 10.79 6.57 7.82
CA PRO A 82 10.29 7.37 8.94
C PRO A 82 11.19 8.56 9.27
N THR A 83 12.49 8.47 9.00
CA THR A 83 13.45 9.55 9.26
C THR A 83 13.21 10.76 8.35
N LYS A 84 12.87 10.50 7.08
CA LYS A 84 12.57 11.56 6.11
C LYS A 84 11.08 11.91 6.05
N GLY A 85 10.22 11.10 6.67
CA GLY A 85 8.77 11.23 6.56
C GLY A 85 8.28 11.01 5.13
N LEU A 86 8.78 9.95 4.47
CA LEU A 86 8.43 9.63 3.08
C LEU A 86 7.90 8.20 2.98
N ALA A 87 6.81 8.01 2.24
CA ALA A 87 6.36 6.71 1.77
C ALA A 87 6.55 6.62 0.26
N SER A 88 7.03 5.50 -0.27
CA SER A 88 7.34 5.38 -1.69
C SER A 88 6.90 4.05 -2.30
N GLY A 89 6.65 4.09 -3.60
CA GLY A 89 6.34 2.95 -4.45
C GLY A 89 6.91 3.14 -5.85
N THR A 90 7.35 2.05 -6.47
CA THR A 90 7.82 2.06 -7.85
C THR A 90 6.67 1.85 -8.82
N TYR A 91 6.73 2.45 -10.00
CA TYR A 91 5.76 2.20 -11.07
C TYR A 91 6.45 1.88 -12.39
N GLU A 92 5.73 1.15 -13.24
CA GLU A 92 6.07 0.91 -14.64
C GLU A 92 4.82 1.18 -15.49
N ASP A 93 4.95 2.02 -16.53
CA ASP A 93 3.92 2.30 -17.53
C ASP A 93 4.52 2.16 -18.93
N GLY A 94 4.40 0.95 -19.50
CA GLY A 94 5.04 0.59 -20.77
C GLY A 94 6.57 0.66 -20.67
N GLU A 95 7.18 1.63 -21.35
CA GLU A 95 8.63 1.86 -21.31
C GLU A 95 9.05 2.82 -20.19
N GLU A 96 8.12 3.60 -19.64
CA GLU A 96 8.41 4.53 -18.56
C GLU A 96 8.42 3.79 -17.21
N ARG A 97 9.42 4.10 -16.39
CA ARG A 97 9.51 3.61 -15.01
C ARG A 97 9.93 4.72 -14.09
N GLY A 98 9.52 4.62 -12.84
CA GLY A 98 9.81 5.65 -11.88
C GLY A 98 9.43 5.30 -10.46
N VAL A 99 9.45 6.33 -9.63
CA VAL A 99 9.11 6.26 -8.21
C VAL A 99 8.08 7.34 -7.92
N VAL A 100 7.02 6.96 -7.25
CA VAL A 100 6.10 7.87 -6.59
C VAL A 100 6.48 7.91 -5.12
N THR A 101 6.60 9.11 -4.57
CA THR A 101 6.84 9.32 -3.14
C THR A 101 5.78 10.26 -2.60
N VAL A 102 5.27 9.99 -1.40
CA VAL A 102 4.36 10.87 -0.67
C VAL A 102 5.03 11.32 0.62
N ASP A 103 4.99 12.63 0.87
CA ASP A 103 5.50 13.23 2.11
C ASP A 103 4.53 12.94 3.25
N THR A 104 4.84 11.98 4.11
CA THR A 104 4.01 11.64 5.27
C THR A 104 4.18 12.63 6.41
N SER A 105 5.24 13.45 6.41
CA SER A 105 5.43 14.52 7.40
C SER A 105 4.48 15.71 7.19
N LYS A 106 4.04 15.92 5.95
CA LYS A 106 3.06 16.96 5.56
C LYS A 106 1.65 16.39 5.34
N LEU A 107 1.35 15.22 5.89
CA LEU A 107 0.02 14.62 5.73
C LEU A 107 -1.04 15.43 6.49
N LEU A 108 -2.02 15.93 5.75
CA LEU A 108 -3.09 16.77 6.25
C LEU A 108 -4.42 16.01 6.25
N GLN A 109 -5.04 15.85 7.42
CA GLN A 109 -6.36 15.24 7.51
C GLN A 109 -7.47 16.27 7.18
N ILE A 110 -8.19 16.05 6.09
CA ILE A 110 -9.29 16.93 5.65
C ILE A 110 -10.60 16.51 6.32
N THR A 111 -10.92 15.22 6.28
CA THR A 111 -12.04 14.60 6.98
C THR A 111 -11.56 13.30 7.64
N PRO A 112 -12.38 12.61 8.45
CA PRO A 112 -11.98 11.33 9.05
C PRO A 112 -11.51 10.28 8.04
N THR A 113 -11.99 10.33 6.80
CA THR A 113 -11.66 9.37 5.74
C THR A 113 -10.86 9.99 4.60
N MET A 114 -10.55 11.28 4.65
CA MET A 114 -9.89 12.00 3.55
C MET A 114 -8.64 12.72 4.03
N PHE A 115 -7.56 12.53 3.29
CA PHE A 115 -6.25 13.11 3.57
C PHE A 115 -5.72 13.81 2.32
N ALA A 116 -4.86 14.80 2.52
CA ALA A 116 -4.12 15.46 1.46
C ALA A 116 -2.63 15.47 1.81
N SER A 117 -1.76 15.30 0.83
CA SER A 117 -0.32 15.51 1.02
C SER A 117 0.39 15.88 -0.28
N ILE A 118 1.68 16.19 -0.15
CA ILE A 118 2.59 16.41 -1.26
C ILE A 118 3.06 15.06 -1.79
N MET A 119 2.84 14.87 -3.08
CA MET A 119 3.29 13.71 -3.83
C MET A 119 4.30 14.13 -4.88
N THR A 120 5.38 13.38 -5.01
CA THR A 120 6.39 13.58 -6.05
C THR A 120 6.46 12.40 -6.97
N VAL A 121 6.57 12.66 -8.27
CA VAL A 121 6.79 11.66 -9.30
C VAL A 121 8.14 11.93 -9.95
N SER A 122 8.99 10.92 -9.96
CA SER A 122 10.26 10.94 -10.70
C SER A 122 10.31 9.74 -11.62
N ASN A 123 10.72 9.94 -12.86
CA ASN A 123 10.93 8.87 -13.83
C ASN A 123 12.42 8.71 -14.16
N GLN A 124 12.74 7.92 -15.19
CA GLN A 124 14.12 7.71 -15.69
C GLN A 124 14.81 8.98 -16.19
N GLY A 125 14.08 10.09 -16.33
CA GLY A 125 14.64 11.41 -16.62
C GLY A 125 15.28 12.06 -15.40
N SER A 126 15.49 13.37 -15.48
CA SER A 126 16.03 14.15 -14.36
C SER A 126 14.97 14.98 -13.62
N GLY A 127 13.74 15.03 -14.14
CA GLY A 127 12.64 15.82 -13.58
C GLY A 127 12.11 15.23 -12.27
N VAL A 128 11.60 16.10 -11.40
CA VAL A 128 10.86 15.69 -10.19
C VAL A 128 9.63 16.57 -10.10
N PHE A 129 8.48 15.99 -10.41
CA PHE A 129 7.21 16.69 -10.51
C PHE A 129 6.47 16.61 -9.19
N TYR A 130 6.04 17.75 -8.67
CA TYR A 130 5.35 17.88 -7.40
C TYR A 130 3.86 18.07 -7.64
N TYR A 131 3.05 17.39 -6.83
CA TYR A 131 1.60 17.41 -6.88
C TYR A 131 1.03 17.55 -5.47
N LEU A 132 -0.10 18.24 -5.35
CA LEU A 132 -0.99 18.11 -4.20
C LEU A 132 -1.93 16.95 -4.48
N ALA A 133 -1.80 15.86 -3.72
CA ALA A 133 -2.61 14.66 -3.90
C ALA A 133 -3.61 14.48 -2.76
N THR A 134 -4.82 14.00 -3.09
CA THR A 134 -5.82 13.57 -2.12
C THR A 134 -5.93 12.06 -2.04
N PHE A 135 -6.18 11.56 -0.84
CA PHE A 135 -6.32 10.15 -0.54
C PHE A 135 -7.63 9.93 0.23
N HIS A 136 -8.36 8.90 -0.14
CA HIS A 136 -9.63 8.55 0.47
C HIS A 136 -9.59 7.11 0.99
N TYR A 137 -9.99 6.93 2.25
CA TYR A 137 -10.18 5.63 2.86
C TYR A 137 -11.60 5.13 2.62
N ASP A 138 -11.71 4.08 1.83
CA ASP A 138 -12.96 3.35 1.60
C ASP A 138 -13.14 2.34 2.75
N ASP A 139 -14.02 2.65 3.69
CA ASP A 139 -14.25 1.81 4.88
C ASP A 139 -14.87 0.44 4.52
N PHE A 140 -15.69 0.37 3.47
CA PHE A 140 -16.30 -0.89 3.04
C PHE A 140 -15.25 -1.84 2.47
N ARG A 141 -14.33 -1.31 1.66
CA ARG A 141 -13.24 -2.09 1.03
C ARG A 141 -11.96 -2.12 1.86
N LYS A 142 -11.93 -1.42 3.01
CA LYS A 142 -10.78 -1.27 3.92
C LYS A 142 -9.49 -0.89 3.19
N ARG A 143 -9.54 0.08 2.26
CA ARG A 143 -8.39 0.47 1.44
C ARG A 143 -8.23 1.99 1.31
N MET A 144 -7.00 2.46 1.26
CA MET A 144 -6.66 3.86 0.98
C MET A 144 -6.31 4.01 -0.50
N ILE A 145 -6.94 4.96 -1.19
CA ILE A 145 -6.72 5.20 -2.62
C ILE A 145 -6.55 6.68 -2.90
N SER A 146 -5.60 7.05 -3.75
CA SER A 146 -5.51 8.41 -4.29
C SER A 146 -6.71 8.75 -5.18
N LYS A 147 -7.33 9.91 -5.00
CA LYS A 147 -8.45 10.37 -5.82
C LYS A 147 -8.00 11.36 -6.89
N GLU A 148 -7.35 12.44 -6.48
CA GLU A 148 -6.89 13.49 -7.38
C GLU A 148 -5.46 13.90 -7.07
N ALA A 149 -4.80 14.47 -8.07
CA ALA A 149 -3.46 15.03 -7.95
C ALA A 149 -3.38 16.29 -8.81
N GLN A 150 -3.13 17.43 -8.18
CA GLN A 150 -3.01 18.73 -8.85
C GLN A 150 -1.54 19.12 -8.97
N PHE A 151 -1.09 19.48 -10.17
CA PHE A 151 0.31 19.83 -10.42
C PHE A 151 0.70 21.14 -9.73
N LEU A 152 1.80 21.09 -8.98
CA LEU A 152 2.37 22.25 -8.27
C LEU A 152 3.58 22.83 -9.00
N GLY A 153 4.40 21.99 -9.63
CA GLY A 153 5.60 22.43 -10.35
C GLY A 153 6.67 21.34 -10.50
N ASP A 154 7.70 21.63 -11.29
CA ASP A 154 8.91 20.80 -11.44
C ASP A 154 10.04 21.36 -10.57
N ARG A 155 10.68 20.50 -9.77
CA ARG A 155 11.82 20.84 -8.88
C ARG A 155 11.59 22.08 -8.01
N ILE A 156 10.40 22.18 -7.43
CA ILE A 156 10.04 23.20 -6.44
C ILE A 156 10.44 22.75 -5.03
N VAL A 157 10.41 23.68 -4.08
CA VAL A 157 10.51 23.37 -2.64
C VAL A 157 9.15 23.64 -2.01
N VAL A 158 8.57 22.67 -1.31
CA VAL A 158 7.32 22.86 -0.58
C VAL A 158 7.62 23.23 0.88
N ASP A 159 7.26 24.47 1.25
CA ASP A 159 7.48 25.01 2.59
C ASP A 159 6.36 24.57 3.55
N ALA A 160 5.10 24.68 3.14
CA ALA A 160 3.94 24.38 3.99
C ALA A 160 2.77 23.81 3.20
N LEU A 161 2.00 22.93 3.85
CA LEU A 161 0.69 22.46 3.42
C LEU A 161 -0.29 22.65 4.57
N GLU A 162 -1.28 23.51 4.40
CA GLU A 162 -2.17 23.92 5.48
C GLU A 162 -3.64 23.83 5.09
N LYS A 163 -4.48 23.36 6.03
CA LYS A 163 -5.93 23.40 5.91
C LYS A 163 -6.44 24.75 6.39
N GLN A 164 -7.15 25.46 5.52
CA GLN A 164 -7.98 26.60 5.88
C GLN A 164 -9.44 26.15 6.03
N GLN A 165 -10.36 27.08 6.34
CA GLN A 165 -11.75 26.73 6.63
C GLN A 165 -12.43 25.93 5.50
N HIS A 166 -12.27 26.37 4.25
CA HIS A 166 -12.86 25.72 3.07
C HIS A 166 -11.82 25.35 1.99
N ASN A 167 -10.56 25.74 2.20
CA ASN A 167 -9.51 25.66 1.20
C ASN A 167 -8.27 24.95 1.77
N ILE A 168 -7.40 24.50 0.88
CA ILE A 168 -6.05 24.03 1.19
C ILE A 168 -5.07 25.03 0.59
N SER A 169 -4.11 25.51 1.38
CA SER A 169 -3.02 26.34 0.89
C SER A 169 -1.71 25.55 0.84
N VAL A 170 -1.00 25.69 -0.27
CA VAL A 170 0.34 25.13 -0.47
C VAL A 170 1.31 26.27 -0.69
N SER A 171 2.22 26.47 0.26
CA SER A 171 3.30 27.45 0.12
C SER A 171 4.52 26.76 -0.48
N ILE A 172 4.98 27.27 -1.61
CA ILE A 172 6.09 26.71 -2.38
C ILE A 172 7.11 27.79 -2.72
N LYS A 173 8.36 27.37 -2.93
CA LYS A 173 9.39 28.17 -3.60
C LYS A 173 9.62 27.63 -5.00
N GLN A 174 9.52 28.53 -5.98
CA GLN A 174 9.79 28.28 -7.38
C GLN A 174 10.98 29.11 -7.86
N ARG A 175 11.51 28.74 -9.02
CA ARG A 175 12.69 29.39 -9.62
C ARG A 175 12.27 30.61 -10.42
N ASP A 176 13.15 31.60 -10.45
CA ASP A 176 13.11 32.64 -11.47
C ASP A 176 13.58 32.07 -12.82
N ALA A 177 13.17 32.69 -13.93
CA ALA A 177 13.57 32.30 -15.29
C ALA A 177 15.10 32.32 -15.47
N ASP A 178 15.77 33.27 -14.80
CA ASP A 178 17.22 33.45 -14.88
C ASP A 178 18.00 32.69 -13.79
N GLN A 179 17.30 31.95 -12.91
CA GLN A 179 17.95 31.27 -11.79
C GLN A 179 18.58 29.93 -12.22
N PRO A 180 19.88 29.67 -11.90
CA PRO A 180 20.51 28.38 -12.19
C PRO A 180 19.85 27.21 -11.47
N MET A 181 19.74 26.07 -12.15
CA MET A 181 19.21 24.81 -11.60
C MET A 181 20.01 24.27 -10.39
N SER A 182 21.26 24.71 -10.22
CA SER A 182 22.12 24.31 -9.11
C SER A 182 21.85 25.06 -7.80
N GLN A 183 21.09 26.15 -7.83
CA GLN A 183 20.74 26.93 -6.63
C GLN A 183 19.37 26.50 -6.11
N GLU A 184 19.03 26.80 -4.85
CA GLU A 184 17.67 26.52 -4.33
C GLU A 184 16.65 27.57 -4.80
N PRO A 185 15.38 27.20 -5.04
CA PRO A 185 14.36 28.14 -5.50
C PRO A 185 14.13 29.25 -4.46
N THR A 186 13.98 30.51 -4.91
CA THR A 186 13.86 31.66 -4.00
C THR A 186 12.51 32.36 -4.05
N ILE A 187 11.74 32.23 -5.13
CA ILE A 187 10.47 32.94 -5.29
C ILE A 187 9.39 32.19 -4.52
N SER A 188 8.91 32.77 -3.43
CA SER A 188 7.82 32.20 -2.64
C SER A 188 6.48 32.51 -3.29
N THR A 189 5.64 31.49 -3.48
CA THR A 189 4.26 31.62 -3.94
C THR A 189 3.36 30.72 -3.09
N THR A 190 2.10 31.11 -2.93
CA THR A 190 1.09 30.28 -2.26
C THR A 190 -0.01 29.96 -3.25
N ILE A 191 -0.26 28.68 -3.45
CA ILE A 191 -1.32 28.19 -4.31
C ILE A 191 -2.50 27.80 -3.42
N LEU A 192 -3.69 28.29 -3.75
CA LEU A 192 -4.92 27.95 -3.05
C LEU A 192 -5.71 26.91 -3.84
N PHE A 193 -6.24 25.94 -3.12
CA PHE A 193 -7.11 24.90 -3.67
C PHE A 193 -8.43 24.90 -2.92
N GLU A 194 -9.53 24.97 -3.66
CA GLU A 194 -10.87 24.76 -3.15
C GLU A 194 -11.18 23.26 -3.10
N LEU A 195 -11.76 22.82 -1.99
CA LEU A 195 -12.28 21.46 -1.85
C LEU A 195 -13.66 21.42 -2.51
N THR A 196 -13.71 20.96 -3.76
CA THR A 196 -14.96 20.86 -4.52
C THR A 196 -15.57 19.46 -4.33
N GLY A 197 -16.84 19.42 -3.93
CA GLY A 197 -17.53 18.14 -3.69
C GLY A 197 -16.91 17.29 -2.56
N GLN A 198 -17.00 15.97 -2.70
CA GLN A 198 -16.62 15.04 -1.63
C GLN A 198 -15.14 14.65 -1.64
N ASP A 199 -14.43 14.82 -2.76
CA ASP A 199 -13.05 14.35 -2.92
C ASP A 199 -12.16 15.19 -3.88
N SER A 200 -12.68 16.27 -4.47
CA SER A 200 -12.00 17.00 -5.56
C SER A 200 -11.26 18.25 -5.11
N LEU A 201 -10.19 18.59 -5.82
CA LEU A 201 -9.40 19.80 -5.62
C LEU A 201 -9.41 20.64 -6.90
N GLU A 202 -9.86 21.89 -6.76
CA GLU A 202 -9.78 22.87 -7.84
C GLU A 202 -8.81 23.99 -7.44
N ARG A 203 -7.87 24.31 -8.33
CA ARG A 203 -6.94 25.42 -8.10
C ARG A 203 -7.71 26.73 -8.25
N VAL A 204 -7.64 27.58 -7.23
CA VAL A 204 -8.20 28.93 -7.30
C VAL A 204 -7.19 29.80 -8.04
N GLU A 205 -7.62 30.37 -9.17
CA GLU A 205 -6.85 31.35 -9.95
C GLU A 205 -6.85 32.74 -9.30
#